data_AF-A0A966XF79-F1
#
_entry.id   AF-A0A966XF79-F1
#
_cell.length_a   1.000
_cell.length_b   1.000
_cell.length_c   1.000
_cell.angle_alpha   90.00
_cell.angle_beta   90.00
_cell.angle_gamma   90.00
#
_symmetry.space_group_name_H-M   'P 1'
#
loop_
_entity.id
_entity.type
_entity.pdbx_description
1 polymer ?
#
loop_
_entity_poly.entity_id
_entity_poly.type
_entity_poly.pdbx_seq_one_letter_code
_entity_poly.pdbx_strand_id
1 'polypeptide(L)'
;MIKKQLSKPMKTPILLGNYEYPPPKLIMLRGVWVVKVSIPAHMRHLFGNGSGTTRDRRKSTKTSDFKVAKSREHNLAKLIYDEFDERLRLHSEIQDEITDKFAIDAIKGLAGSFKYKNIPDLSPSTDFSSLEKLKTTCDVYAEMVLNDGDKDQAKKMVELLGSSLSAESLVEEFKHLVTKNTFTLKQLGFAGRYRTPIVGNFWQ
;
A
#
# COMPACT_ATOMS: atom_id res chain seq x y z
N MET A 1 25.81 -27.62 -11.68
CA MET A 1 24.37 -27.64 -12.00
C MET A 1 23.77 -26.33 -11.54
N ILE A 2 23.30 -25.51 -12.48
CA ILE A 2 23.08 -24.06 -12.36
C ILE A 2 21.84 -23.77 -11.49
N LYS A 3 22.00 -23.00 -10.41
CA LYS A 3 20.88 -22.47 -9.61
C LYS A 3 20.10 -21.48 -10.46
N LYS A 4 18.92 -21.91 -10.92
CA LYS A 4 17.92 -21.06 -11.57
C LYS A 4 17.43 -20.05 -10.53
N GLN A 5 17.91 -18.82 -10.62
CA GLN A 5 17.35 -17.65 -9.94
C GLN A 5 15.83 -17.69 -10.18
N LEU A 6 15.07 -17.96 -9.13
CA LEU A 6 13.62 -17.89 -9.16
C LEU A 6 13.27 -16.40 -9.22
N SER A 7 13.27 -15.83 -10.43
CA SER A 7 12.72 -14.50 -10.67
C SER A 7 11.29 -14.53 -10.14
N LYS A 8 10.99 -13.69 -9.14
CA LYS A 8 9.61 -13.40 -8.73
C LYS A 8 8.80 -13.22 -10.02
N PRO A 9 7.63 -13.88 -10.18
CA PRO A 9 6.82 -13.67 -11.37
C PRO A 9 6.58 -12.17 -11.48
N MET A 10 6.92 -11.62 -12.65
CA MET A 10 6.65 -10.24 -13.00
C MET A 10 5.15 -10.06 -12.85
N LYS A 11 4.69 -9.56 -11.69
CA LYS A 11 3.27 -9.28 -11.45
C LYS A 11 2.88 -8.35 -12.58
N THR A 12 1.90 -8.78 -13.35
CA THR A 12 1.34 -8.06 -14.49
C THR A 12 1.20 -6.60 -14.09
N PRO A 13 1.72 -5.63 -14.88
CA PRO A 13 1.52 -4.22 -14.58
C PRO A 13 0.03 -4.02 -14.31
N ILE A 14 -0.29 -3.27 -13.25
CA ILE A 14 -1.65 -2.93 -12.87
C ILE A 14 -2.39 -2.58 -14.16
N LEU A 15 -3.24 -3.49 -14.63
CA LEU A 15 -4.02 -3.26 -15.83
C LEU A 15 -5.04 -2.20 -15.42
N LEU A 16 -4.68 -0.93 -15.60
CA LEU A 16 -5.65 0.11 -15.87
C LEU A 16 -6.36 -0.33 -17.15
N GLY A 17 -7.36 -1.21 -17.02
CA GLY A 17 -7.87 -2.05 -18.12
C GLY A 17 -8.41 -1.32 -19.33
N ASN A 18 -8.43 0.03 -19.33
CA ASN A 18 -8.75 0.91 -20.45
C ASN A 18 -8.06 2.31 -20.37
N TYR A 19 -7.02 2.51 -19.57
CA TYR A 19 -6.38 3.84 -19.49
C TYR A 19 -5.28 3.99 -20.52
N GLU A 20 -5.52 4.83 -21.52
CA GLU A 20 -4.50 5.24 -22.47
C GLU A 20 -3.75 6.46 -21.93
N TYR A 21 -2.42 6.43 -22.02
CA TYR A 21 -1.62 7.57 -21.61
C TYR A 21 -1.92 8.79 -22.50
N PRO A 22 -1.86 10.01 -21.94
CA PRO A 22 -2.10 11.22 -22.72
C PRO A 22 -1.17 11.30 -23.95
N PRO A 23 -1.67 11.77 -25.10
CA PRO A 23 -0.87 11.88 -26.31
C PRO A 23 0.30 12.85 -26.11
N PRO A 24 1.45 12.61 -26.77
CA PRO A 24 2.59 13.52 -26.71
C PRO A 24 2.25 14.83 -27.43
N LYS A 25 2.92 15.90 -27.00
CA LYS A 25 2.85 17.22 -27.62
C LYS A 25 4.25 17.73 -27.87
N LEU A 26 4.52 18.21 -29.07
CA LEU A 26 5.72 18.95 -29.39
C LEU A 26 5.58 20.41 -28.98
N ILE A 27 6.51 20.90 -28.18
CA ILE A 27 6.61 22.30 -27.78
C ILE A 27 8.01 22.82 -28.06
N MET A 28 8.13 24.07 -28.46
CA MET A 28 9.42 24.71 -28.67
C MET A 28 9.85 25.39 -27.37
N LEU A 29 11.03 25.04 -26.85
CA LEU A 29 11.60 25.61 -25.64
C LEU A 29 13.04 26.01 -25.91
N ARG A 30 13.36 27.30 -25.72
CA ARG A 30 14.72 27.85 -25.88
C ARG A 30 15.36 27.46 -27.23
N GLY A 31 14.60 27.53 -28.33
CA GLY A 31 15.08 27.22 -29.68
C GLY A 31 15.12 25.74 -30.06
N VAL A 32 14.69 24.83 -29.18
CA VAL A 32 14.72 23.38 -29.42
C VAL A 32 13.33 22.78 -29.25
N TRP A 33 12.95 21.85 -30.13
CA TRP A 33 11.71 21.09 -29.98
C TRP A 33 11.83 20.06 -28.84
N VAL A 34 10.82 20.02 -27.99
CA VAL A 34 10.74 19.16 -26.82
C VAL A 34 9.43 18.39 -26.89
N VAL A 35 9.50 17.08 -26.69
CA VAL A 35 8.34 16.22 -26.52
C VAL A 35 7.88 16.35 -25.08
N LYS A 36 6.64 16.74 -24.88
CA LYS A 36 5.97 16.89 -23.58
C LYS A 36 4.82 15.89 -23.50
N VAL A 37 4.75 15.14 -22.42
CA VAL A 37 3.61 14.29 -22.08
C VAL A 37 3.08 14.74 -20.72
N SER A 38 1.76 14.94 -20.63
CA SER A 38 1.11 15.29 -19.37
C SER A 38 1.08 14.08 -18.43
N ILE A 39 1.37 14.29 -17.15
CA ILE A 39 1.27 13.23 -16.15
C ILE A 39 -0.22 13.05 -15.77
N PRO A 40 -0.78 11.84 -15.94
CA PRO A 40 -2.11 11.45 -15.45
C PRO A 40 -2.36 11.86 -14.01
N ALA A 41 -3.56 12.35 -13.71
CA ALA A 41 -3.90 12.87 -12.38
C ALA A 41 -3.64 11.86 -11.25
N HIS A 42 -4.01 10.59 -11.47
CA HIS A 42 -3.91 9.52 -10.46
C HIS A 42 -2.45 9.20 -10.08
N MET A 43 -1.48 9.42 -10.97
CA MET A 43 -0.07 9.09 -10.70
C MET A 43 0.80 10.31 -10.43
N ARG A 44 0.25 11.54 -10.40
CA ARG A 44 1.04 12.76 -10.12
C ARG A 44 1.80 12.70 -8.80
N HIS A 45 1.26 12.03 -7.79
CA HIS A 45 1.89 11.86 -6.50
C HIS A 45 3.21 11.07 -6.58
N LEU A 46 3.39 10.25 -7.62
CA LEU A 46 4.62 9.48 -7.88
C LEU A 46 5.75 10.32 -8.49
N PHE A 47 5.42 11.52 -8.99
CA PHE A 47 6.34 12.41 -9.68
C PHE A 47 6.58 13.68 -8.87
N GLY A 48 7.73 13.72 -8.18
CA GLY A 48 8.19 14.85 -7.35
C GLY A 48 8.28 14.48 -5.87
N ASN A 49 8.65 15.44 -5.03
CA ASN A 49 8.78 15.25 -3.57
C ASN A 49 7.42 15.36 -2.85
N GLY A 50 6.35 14.78 -3.42
CA GLY A 50 4.99 14.84 -2.83
C GLY A 50 4.21 16.15 -3.02
N SER A 51 4.78 17.19 -3.63
CA SER A 51 4.11 18.49 -3.86
C SER A 51 3.23 18.54 -5.13
N GLY A 52 3.26 17.52 -5.99
CA GLY A 52 2.45 17.50 -7.23
C GLY A 52 2.76 18.61 -8.24
N THR A 53 3.87 19.34 -8.05
CA THR A 53 4.26 20.52 -8.84
C THR A 53 4.64 20.13 -10.27
N THR A 54 5.13 18.91 -10.48
CA THR A 54 5.48 18.43 -11.82
C THR A 54 4.22 17.88 -12.49
N ARG A 55 3.69 18.64 -13.44
CA ARG A 55 2.47 18.26 -14.19
C ARG A 55 2.75 17.55 -15.50
N ASP A 56 4.00 17.58 -15.96
CA ASP A 56 4.41 17.01 -17.23
C ASP A 56 5.85 16.52 -17.22
N ARG A 57 6.12 15.51 -18.05
CA ARG A 57 7.47 15.03 -18.35
C ARG A 57 7.86 15.50 -19.74
N ARG A 58 9.14 15.85 -19.88
CA ARG A 58 9.70 16.44 -21.09
C ARG A 58 10.97 15.72 -21.50
N LYS A 59 11.14 15.46 -22.80
CA LYS A 59 12.39 14.99 -23.39
C LYS A 59 12.72 15.85 -24.61
N SER A 60 13.93 16.37 -24.65
CA SER A 60 14.39 17.22 -25.76
C SER A 60 14.69 16.40 -27.00
N THR A 61 14.24 16.87 -28.17
CA THR A 61 14.58 16.27 -29.47
C THR A 61 15.97 16.68 -29.96
N LYS A 62 16.61 17.66 -29.29
CA LYS A 62 17.90 18.27 -29.62
C LYS A 62 17.99 18.88 -31.03
N THR A 63 16.85 19.24 -31.62
CA THR A 63 16.80 19.90 -32.93
C THR A 63 15.83 21.08 -32.91
N SER A 64 16.13 22.10 -33.72
CA SER A 64 15.24 23.21 -34.05
C SER A 64 14.29 22.87 -35.21
N ASP A 65 14.54 21.79 -35.94
CA ASP A 65 13.77 21.42 -37.14
C ASP A 65 12.54 20.60 -36.77
N PHE A 66 11.36 21.12 -37.11
CA PHE A 66 10.09 20.49 -36.77
C PHE A 66 9.93 19.08 -37.37
N LYS A 67 10.37 18.87 -38.62
CA LYS A 67 10.25 17.56 -39.28
C LYS A 67 11.09 16.48 -38.58
N VAL A 68 12.31 16.83 -38.20
CA VAL A 68 13.21 15.92 -37.47
C VAL A 68 12.68 15.68 -36.06
N ALA A 69 12.16 16.71 -35.40
CA ALA A 69 11.50 16.60 -34.10
C ALA A 69 10.29 15.65 -34.14
N LYS A 70 9.43 15.78 -35.14
CA LYS A 70 8.24 14.93 -35.34
C LYS A 70 8.60 13.48 -35.62
N SER A 71 9.64 13.22 -36.40
CA SER A 71 10.14 11.85 -36.61
C SER A 71 10.64 11.20 -35.31
N ARG A 72 11.23 11.98 -34.39
CA ARG A 72 11.73 11.51 -33.08
C ARG A 72 10.66 11.47 -31.99
N GLU A 73 9.49 12.06 -32.23
CA GLU A 73 8.43 12.25 -31.24
C GLU A 73 8.01 10.92 -30.60
N HIS A 74 7.71 9.92 -31.42
CA HIS A 74 7.22 8.62 -30.96
C HIS A 74 8.22 7.92 -30.04
N ASN A 75 9.50 7.89 -30.42
CA ASN A 75 10.56 7.25 -29.63
C ASN A 75 10.75 7.95 -28.28
N LEU A 76 10.74 9.29 -28.26
CA LEU A 76 10.89 10.06 -27.03
C LEU A 76 9.65 9.99 -26.13
N ALA A 77 8.45 9.93 -26.72
CA ALA A 77 7.21 9.71 -26.00
C ALA A 77 7.21 8.32 -25.33
N LYS A 78 7.65 7.29 -26.05
CA LYS A 78 7.81 5.93 -25.50
C LYS A 78 8.69 5.92 -24.25
N LEU A 79 9.85 6.58 -24.29
CA LEU A 79 10.73 6.69 -23.12
C LEU A 79 10.06 7.38 -21.92
N ILE A 80 9.11 8.29 -22.16
CA ILE A 80 8.35 8.92 -21.08
C ILE A 80 7.29 7.95 -20.53
N TYR A 81 6.63 7.17 -21.40
CA TYR A 81 5.70 6.14 -20.97
C TYR A 81 6.38 5.01 -20.19
N ASP A 82 7.57 4.58 -20.62
CA ASP A 82 8.38 3.59 -19.89
C ASP A 82 8.72 4.10 -18.47
N GLU A 83 9.04 5.40 -18.33
CA GLU A 83 9.27 6.04 -17.02
C GLU A 83 8.00 6.06 -16.14
N PHE A 84 6.82 6.17 -16.76
CA PHE A 84 5.53 6.10 -16.07
C PHE A 84 5.26 4.71 -15.50
N ASP A 85 5.45 3.69 -16.33
CA ASP A 85 5.24 2.30 -15.95
C ASP A 85 6.22 1.87 -14.85
N GLU A 86 7.49 2.28 -14.94
CA GLU A 86 8.49 1.98 -13.92
C GLU A 86 8.10 2.57 -12.56
N ARG A 87 7.65 3.83 -12.52
CA ARG A 87 7.23 4.49 -11.28
C ARG A 87 6.00 3.85 -10.66
N LEU A 88 5.03 3.44 -11.47
CA LEU A 88 3.85 2.70 -11.01
C LEU A 88 4.26 1.35 -10.41
N ARG A 89 5.15 0.61 -11.08
CA ARG A 89 5.67 -0.66 -10.59
C ARG A 89 6.36 -0.50 -9.24
N LEU A 90 7.29 0.46 -9.12
CA LEU A 90 8.02 0.70 -7.87
C LEU A 90 7.08 1.09 -6.73
N HIS A 91 6.09 1.93 -6.98
CA HIS A 91 5.11 2.28 -5.96
C HIS A 91 4.25 1.09 -5.54
N SER A 92 3.83 0.25 -6.50
CA SER A 92 3.11 -0.99 -6.19
C SER A 92 3.95 -1.94 -5.34
N GLU A 93 5.23 -2.09 -5.64
CA GLU A 93 6.15 -2.92 -4.85
C GLU A 93 6.30 -2.40 -3.41
N ILE A 94 6.45 -1.08 -3.24
CA ILE A 94 6.51 -0.46 -1.92
C ILE A 94 5.19 -0.65 -1.15
N GLN A 95 4.04 -0.47 -1.82
CA GLN A 95 2.74 -0.71 -1.20
C GLN A 95 2.59 -2.15 -0.75
N ASP A 96 2.92 -3.12 -1.62
CA ASP A 96 2.92 -4.56 -1.31
C ASP A 96 3.78 -4.85 -0.07
N GLU A 97 5.02 -4.33 -0.02
CA GLU A 97 5.92 -4.51 1.13
C GLU A 97 5.36 -3.90 2.43
N ILE A 98 4.73 -2.73 2.36
CA ILE A 98 4.11 -2.08 3.51
C ILE A 98 2.89 -2.88 3.98
N THR A 99 2.05 -3.35 3.06
CA THR A 99 0.86 -4.15 3.39
C THR A 99 1.24 -5.50 3.99
N ASP A 100 2.26 -6.16 3.44
CA ASP A 100 2.76 -7.44 3.95
C ASP A 100 3.35 -7.25 5.35
N LYS A 101 4.17 -6.22 5.54
CA LYS A 101 4.73 -5.90 6.85
C LYS A 101 3.63 -5.62 7.87
N PHE A 102 2.62 -4.83 7.51
CA PHE A 102 1.47 -4.54 8.37
C PHE A 102 0.74 -5.83 8.76
N ALA A 103 0.52 -6.75 7.80
CA ALA A 103 -0.15 -8.00 8.07
C ALA A 103 0.68 -8.91 8.99
N ILE A 104 1.96 -9.07 8.71
CA ILE A 104 2.90 -9.83 9.54
C ILE A 104 2.91 -9.30 10.97
N ASP A 105 3.02 -7.98 11.14
CA ASP A 105 3.03 -7.35 12.46
C ASP A 105 1.70 -7.55 13.21
N ALA A 106 0.56 -7.49 12.52
CA ALA A 106 -0.76 -7.74 13.11
C ALA A 106 -0.92 -9.21 13.55
N ILE A 107 -0.54 -10.17 12.70
CA ILE A 107 -0.64 -11.60 12.98
C ILE A 107 0.30 -12.01 14.11
N LYS A 108 1.59 -11.67 14.00
CA LYS A 108 2.60 -12.00 15.03
C LYS A 108 2.30 -11.27 16.33
N GLY A 109 1.84 -10.02 16.27
CA GLY A 109 1.41 -9.23 17.42
C GLY A 109 0.23 -9.85 18.16
N LEU A 110 -0.81 -10.28 17.42
CA LEU A 110 -1.97 -10.96 18.01
C LEU A 110 -1.56 -12.28 18.65
N ALA A 111 -0.89 -13.17 17.90
CA ALA A 111 -0.43 -14.46 18.41
C ALA A 111 0.49 -14.32 19.64
N GLY A 112 1.43 -13.37 19.60
CA GLY A 112 2.33 -13.06 20.71
C GLY A 112 1.61 -12.51 21.93
N SER A 113 0.56 -11.69 21.74
CA SER A 113 -0.24 -11.16 22.85
C SER A 113 -0.98 -12.24 23.64
N PHE A 114 -1.32 -13.34 22.98
CA PHE A 114 -1.93 -14.53 23.59
C PHE A 114 -0.91 -15.61 24.00
N LYS A 115 0.39 -15.30 23.92
CA LYS A 115 1.50 -16.21 24.26
C LYS A 115 1.49 -17.52 23.43
N TYR A 116 1.08 -17.44 22.16
CA TYR A 116 1.13 -18.58 21.25
C TYR A 116 2.57 -19.11 21.10
N LYS A 117 2.76 -20.42 21.28
CA LYS A 117 4.07 -21.06 21.18
C LYS A 117 4.42 -21.33 19.72
N ASN A 118 5.70 -21.17 19.36
CA ASN A 118 6.23 -21.46 18.02
C ASN A 118 5.49 -20.73 16.90
N ILE A 119 5.51 -19.39 16.91
CA ILE A 119 4.98 -18.60 15.79
C ILE A 119 5.84 -18.89 14.55
N PRO A 120 5.31 -19.55 13.51
CA PRO A 120 6.07 -19.84 12.30
C PRO A 120 6.42 -18.55 11.56
N ASP A 121 7.42 -18.63 10.68
CA ASP A 121 7.69 -17.50 9.81
C ASP A 121 6.58 -17.37 8.76
N LEU A 122 6.20 -16.14 8.44
CA LEU A 122 5.12 -15.87 7.49
C LEU A 122 5.75 -15.68 6.11
N SER A 123 6.34 -16.76 5.60
CA SER A 123 7.04 -16.80 4.32
C SER A 123 6.52 -17.95 3.43
N PRO A 124 6.63 -17.82 2.09
CA PRO A 124 6.15 -18.85 1.16
C PRO A 124 6.83 -20.23 1.31
N SER A 125 7.97 -20.29 2.00
CA SER A 125 8.71 -21.51 2.29
C SER A 125 8.22 -22.25 3.54
N THR A 126 7.29 -21.68 4.29
CA THR A 126 6.79 -22.25 5.53
C THR A 126 5.69 -23.28 5.23
N ASP A 127 5.66 -24.34 6.04
CA ASP A 127 4.66 -25.40 5.92
C ASP A 127 3.22 -24.87 6.04
N PHE A 128 2.38 -25.25 5.08
CA PHE A 128 1.00 -24.78 4.96
C PHE A 128 0.16 -25.16 6.19
N SER A 129 0.30 -26.38 6.72
CA SER A 129 -0.49 -26.82 7.89
C SER A 129 -0.19 -25.97 9.13
N SER A 130 1.06 -25.54 9.27
CA SER A 130 1.47 -24.66 10.36
C SER A 130 0.89 -23.25 10.23
N LEU A 131 0.80 -22.72 9.00
CA LEU A 131 0.18 -21.43 8.71
C LEU A 131 -1.34 -21.46 8.90
N GLU A 132 -2.01 -22.52 8.47
CA GLU A 132 -3.46 -22.70 8.63
C GLU A 132 -3.87 -22.77 10.11
N LYS A 133 -3.09 -23.48 10.93
CA LYS A 133 -3.28 -23.53 12.40
C LYS A 133 -3.12 -22.15 13.03
N LEU A 134 -2.08 -21.40 12.63
CA LEU A 134 -1.86 -20.04 13.12
C LEU A 134 -3.04 -19.14 12.73
N LYS A 135 -3.47 -19.18 11.47
CA LYS A 135 -4.61 -18.40 10.97
C LYS A 135 -5.87 -18.70 11.77
N THR A 136 -6.25 -19.97 11.88
CA THR A 136 -7.45 -20.41 12.61
C THR A 136 -7.41 -19.96 14.08
N THR A 137 -6.24 -20.05 14.71
CA THR A 137 -6.07 -19.61 16.10
C THR A 137 -6.21 -18.10 16.24
N CYS A 138 -5.59 -17.32 15.34
CA CYS A 138 -5.74 -15.87 15.31
C CYS A 138 -7.17 -15.43 15.00
N ASP A 139 -7.88 -16.14 14.11
CA ASP A 139 -9.30 -15.92 13.83
C ASP A 139 -10.12 -16.04 15.13
N VAL A 140 -9.91 -17.12 15.90
CA VAL A 140 -10.57 -17.34 17.20
C VAL A 140 -10.19 -16.27 18.23
N TYR A 141 -8.92 -15.90 18.35
CA TYR A 141 -8.48 -14.84 19.27
C TYR A 141 -9.12 -13.49 18.93
N ALA A 142 -9.19 -13.14 17.64
CA ALA A 142 -9.82 -11.91 17.21
C ALA A 142 -11.33 -11.92 17.52
N GLU A 143 -12.03 -13.04 17.32
CA GLU A 143 -13.46 -13.15 17.69
C GLU A 143 -13.67 -13.04 19.18
N MET A 144 -12.86 -13.74 19.97
CA MET A 144 -12.96 -13.70 21.42
C MET A 144 -12.81 -12.27 21.95
N VAL A 145 -11.82 -11.53 21.44
CA VAL A 145 -11.57 -10.14 21.85
C VAL A 145 -12.67 -9.18 21.38
N LEU A 146 -13.17 -9.35 20.16
CA LEU A 146 -14.16 -8.43 19.59
C LEU A 146 -15.58 -8.71 20.11
N ASN A 147 -15.87 -9.96 20.51
CA ASN A 147 -17.15 -10.34 21.10
C ASN A 147 -17.22 -10.11 22.63
N ASP A 148 -16.08 -9.86 23.29
CA ASP A 148 -16.02 -9.47 24.72
C ASP A 148 -16.59 -8.07 24.97
N GLY A 149 -16.63 -7.23 23.93
CA GLY A 149 -17.12 -5.86 24.03
C GLY A 149 -18.64 -5.79 24.17
N ASP A 150 -19.10 -5.07 25.18
CA ASP A 150 -20.48 -4.61 25.27
C ASP A 150 -20.77 -3.62 24.12
N LYS A 151 -21.91 -3.79 23.42
CA LYS A 151 -22.30 -2.94 22.28
C LYS A 151 -22.36 -1.45 22.66
N ASP A 152 -22.70 -1.15 23.91
CA ASP A 152 -22.72 0.21 24.44
C ASP A 152 -21.30 0.81 24.59
N GLN A 153 -20.29 -0.01 24.84
CA GLN A 153 -18.89 0.44 24.86
C GLN A 153 -18.37 0.71 23.46
N ALA A 154 -18.68 -0.16 22.49
CA ALA A 154 -18.32 0.05 21.09
C ALA A 154 -18.91 1.37 20.56
N LYS A 155 -20.16 1.67 20.92
CA LYS A 155 -20.83 2.93 20.56
C LYS A 155 -20.14 4.15 21.19
N LYS A 156 -19.80 4.09 22.48
CA LYS A 156 -19.04 5.16 23.16
C LYS A 156 -17.66 5.39 22.57
N MET A 157 -16.97 4.33 22.13
CA MET A 157 -15.66 4.43 21.48
C MET A 157 -15.76 5.15 20.12
N VAL A 158 -16.82 4.86 19.34
CA VAL A 158 -17.11 5.55 18.07
C VAL A 158 -17.46 7.02 18.30
N GLU A 159 -18.29 7.32 19.32
CA GLU A 159 -18.61 8.70 19.71
C GLU A 159 -17.36 9.46 20.16
N LEU A 160 -16.44 8.80 20.89
CA LEU A 160 -15.17 9.38 21.30
C LEU A 160 -14.29 9.76 20.09
N LEU A 161 -14.18 8.86 19.12
CA LEU A 161 -13.38 9.10 17.90
C LEU A 161 -13.96 10.22 17.03
N GLY A 162 -15.28 10.45 17.09
CA GLY A 162 -15.97 11.54 16.41
C GLY A 162 -16.01 12.85 17.20
N SER A 163 -15.62 12.84 18.48
CA SER A 163 -15.63 14.03 19.34
C SER A 163 -14.40 14.92 19.07
N SER A 164 -14.57 16.24 19.18
CA SER A 164 -13.48 17.21 19.02
C SER A 164 -12.63 17.36 20.29
N LEU A 165 -12.45 16.29 21.07
CA LEU A 165 -11.67 16.30 22.31
C LEU A 165 -10.18 16.51 22.02
N SER A 166 -9.47 17.10 22.98
CA SER A 166 -8.00 17.11 22.98
C SER A 166 -7.47 15.68 22.98
N ALA A 167 -6.34 15.44 22.31
CA ALA A 167 -5.70 14.13 22.20
C ALA A 167 -5.44 13.48 23.58
N GLU A 168 -5.12 14.29 24.59
CA GLU A 168 -4.85 13.82 25.95
C GLU A 168 -6.13 13.33 26.65
N SER A 169 -7.23 14.08 26.54
CA SER A 169 -8.53 13.71 27.10
C SER A 169 -9.11 12.48 26.41
N LEU A 170 -8.94 12.40 25.09
CA LEU A 170 -9.37 11.25 24.29
C LEU A 170 -8.65 9.97 24.73
N VAL A 171 -7.35 10.05 25.00
CA VAL A 171 -6.57 8.90 25.50
C VAL A 171 -7.04 8.44 26.88
N GLU A 172 -7.34 9.36 27.80
CA GLU A 172 -7.80 9.00 29.15
C GLU A 172 -9.20 8.38 29.15
N GLU A 173 -10.15 8.93 28.39
CA GLU A 173 -11.48 8.32 28.25
C GLU A 173 -11.41 6.95 27.57
N PHE A 174 -10.55 6.81 26.55
CA PHE A 174 -10.33 5.52 25.89
C PHE A 174 -9.76 4.48 26.86
N LYS A 175 -8.78 4.86 27.70
CA LYS A 175 -8.25 3.97 28.74
C LYS A 175 -9.33 3.54 29.73
N HIS A 176 -10.19 4.45 30.17
CA HIS A 176 -11.25 4.16 31.13
C HIS A 176 -12.34 3.24 30.55
N LEU A 177 -12.62 3.34 29.25
CA LEU A 177 -13.51 2.38 28.57
C LEU A 177 -12.84 1.01 28.44
N VAL A 178 -11.55 0.98 28.14
CA VAL A 178 -10.79 -0.26 27.95
C VAL A 178 -10.51 -1.02 29.25
N THR A 179 -10.38 -0.35 30.40
CA THR A 179 -10.21 -1.03 31.72
C THR A 179 -11.41 -1.87 32.14
N LYS A 180 -12.57 -1.71 31.49
CA LYS A 180 -13.74 -2.56 31.70
C LYS A 180 -13.74 -3.84 30.87
N ASN A 181 -12.82 -4.00 29.93
CA ASN A 181 -12.71 -5.21 29.12
C ASN A 181 -11.88 -6.29 29.80
N THR A 182 -12.17 -7.54 29.47
CA THR A 182 -11.41 -8.71 29.93
C THR A 182 -10.03 -8.75 29.28
N PHE A 183 -9.90 -8.13 28.09
CA PHE A 183 -8.67 -8.11 27.28
C PHE A 183 -7.88 -6.81 27.42
N THR A 184 -6.56 -6.94 27.30
CA THR A 184 -5.64 -5.80 27.34
C THR A 184 -5.78 -4.91 26.11
N LEU A 185 -5.43 -3.62 26.24
CA LEU A 185 -5.39 -2.67 25.12
C LEU A 185 -4.55 -3.18 23.93
N LYS A 186 -3.46 -3.92 24.19
CA LYS A 186 -2.63 -4.52 23.14
C LYS A 186 -3.41 -5.59 22.36
N GLN A 187 -4.14 -6.47 23.06
CA GLN A 187 -4.95 -7.51 22.42
C GLN A 187 -6.09 -6.90 21.60
N LEU A 188 -6.78 -5.90 22.13
CA LEU A 188 -7.82 -5.14 21.41
C LEU A 188 -7.26 -4.49 20.14
N GLY A 189 -6.10 -3.82 20.25
CA GLY A 189 -5.45 -3.18 19.11
C GLY A 189 -5.01 -4.17 18.03
N PHE A 190 -4.42 -5.31 18.41
CA PHE A 190 -4.02 -6.34 17.44
C PHE A 190 -5.21 -7.08 16.83
N ALA A 191 -6.26 -7.38 17.61
CA ALA A 191 -7.48 -8.00 17.09
C ALA A 191 -8.18 -7.10 16.06
N GLY A 192 -8.26 -5.79 16.33
CA GLY A 192 -8.79 -4.82 15.39
C GLY A 192 -7.96 -4.74 14.09
N ARG A 193 -6.63 -4.69 14.20
CA ARG A 193 -5.73 -4.71 13.02
C ARG A 193 -5.85 -6.01 12.23
N TYR A 194 -5.95 -7.15 12.92
CA TYR A 194 -6.08 -8.47 12.30
C TYR A 194 -7.36 -8.61 11.46
N ARG A 195 -8.46 -7.97 11.86
CA ARG A 195 -9.73 -7.99 11.09
C ARG A 195 -9.78 -7.02 9.92
N THR A 196 -8.70 -6.29 9.63
CA THR A 196 -8.66 -5.41 8.46
C THR A 196 -8.59 -6.20 7.15
N PRO A 197 -9.10 -5.66 6.03
CA PRO A 197 -9.00 -6.30 4.73
C PRO A 197 -7.56 -6.59 4.29
N ILE A 198 -6.58 -5.79 4.74
CA ILE A 198 -5.16 -5.97 4.42
C ILE A 198 -4.67 -7.33 4.91
N VAL A 199 -4.99 -7.67 6.17
CA VAL A 199 -4.62 -8.97 6.76
C VAL A 199 -5.42 -10.11 6.14
N GLY A 200 -6.69 -9.88 5.82
CA GLY A 200 -7.51 -10.85 5.10
C GLY A 200 -6.92 -11.24 3.74
N ASN A 201 -6.49 -10.24 2.96
CA ASN A 201 -5.87 -10.43 1.65
C ASN A 201 -4.47 -11.07 1.75
N PHE A 202 -3.76 -10.88 2.86
CA PHE A 202 -2.45 -11.53 3.08
C PHE A 202 -2.55 -13.07 3.16
N TRP A 203 -3.69 -13.60 3.57
CA TRP A 203 -3.92 -15.04 3.65
C TRP A 203 -4.42 -15.68 2.34
N GLN A 204 -4.74 -14.88 1.32
CA GLN A 204 -5.20 -15.35 0.00
C GLN A 204 -4.03 -15.75 -0.90
#